data_AF-A0A9X9WTT7-F1
#
_entry.id   AF-A0A9X9WTT7-F1
#
_cell.length_a   1.000
_cell.length_b   1.000
_cell.length_c   1.000
_cell.angle_alpha   90.00
_cell.angle_beta   90.00
_cell.angle_gamma   90.00
#
_symmetry.space_group_name_H-M   'P 1'
#
loop_
_entity.id
_entity.type
_entity.pdbx_description
1 polymer ?
#
loop_
_entity_poly.entity_id
_entity_poly.type
_entity_poly.pdbx_seq_one_letter_code
_entity_poly.pdbx_strand_id
1 'polypeptide(L)'
;MSWDMPSLAPSATSLLDVTVPSARQGDIAHAALASPTRFIELDAFAWSNNTVRVMARNISPTATFDLGAATLSVTTKKRRLP
;
A
#
# COMPACT_ATOMS: atom_id res chain seq x y z
N MET A 1 -6.14 -8.94 2.76
CA MET A 1 -5.34 -10.00 2.09
C MET A 1 -3.98 -10.11 2.77
N SER A 2 -3.21 -11.16 2.53
CA SER A 2 -1.80 -11.23 2.97
C SER A 2 -0.88 -10.69 1.88
N TRP A 3 0.05 -9.81 2.24
CA TRP A 3 1.13 -9.34 1.38
C TRP A 3 2.44 -9.90 1.95
N ASP A 4 3.03 -10.85 1.23
CA ASP A 4 4.40 -11.29 1.50
C ASP A 4 5.37 -10.31 0.84
N MET A 5 5.94 -9.43 1.66
CA MET A 5 6.69 -8.28 1.20
C MET A 5 8.18 -8.55 1.34
N PRO A 6 9.02 -8.22 0.35
CA PRO A 6 10.46 -8.39 0.50
C PRO A 6 10.98 -7.48 1.61
N SER A 7 12.13 -7.86 2.19
CA SER A 7 12.85 -7.00 3.12
C SER A 7 13.18 -5.67 2.44
N LEU A 8 12.85 -4.56 3.11
CA LEU A 8 13.00 -3.22 2.57
C LEU A 8 14.26 -2.57 3.14
N ALA A 9 15.30 -2.47 2.32
CA ALA A 9 16.49 -1.67 2.61
C ALA A 9 16.14 -0.17 2.77
N PRO A 10 17.03 0.67 3.33
CA PRO A 10 16.79 2.12 3.43
C PRO A 10 16.37 2.72 2.08
N SER A 11 15.30 3.51 2.08
CA SER A 11 14.69 4.13 0.87
C SER A 11 14.12 3.17 -0.18
N ALA A 12 14.14 1.85 0.06
CA ALA A 12 13.55 0.88 -0.86
C ALA A 12 12.02 0.98 -0.89
N THR A 13 11.44 0.65 -2.03
CA THR A 13 10.00 0.58 -2.25
C THR A 13 9.60 -0.81 -2.74
N SER A 14 8.39 -1.23 -2.34
CA SER A 14 7.72 -2.40 -2.89
C SER A 14 6.32 -2.01 -3.34
N LEU A 15 5.88 -2.61 -4.44
CA LEU A 15 4.58 -2.35 -5.04
C LEU A 15 3.77 -3.64 -5.08
N LEU A 16 2.48 -3.51 -4.82
CA LEU A 16 1.51 -4.59 -4.99
C LEU A 16 0.24 -4.05 -5.64
N ASP A 17 -0.19 -4.71 -6.72
CA ASP A 17 -1.49 -4.46 -7.30
C ASP A 17 -2.54 -5.34 -6.62
N VAL A 18 -3.58 -4.70 -6.08
CA VAL A 18 -4.66 -5.35 -5.33
C VAL A 18 -5.97 -5.18 -6.10
N THR A 19 -6.67 -6.28 -6.33
CA THR A 19 -8.00 -6.24 -6.91
C THR A 19 -9.00 -5.73 -5.87
N VAL A 20 -9.59 -4.56 -6.13
CA VAL A 20 -10.66 -3.96 -5.32
C VAL A 20 -11.89 -3.77 -6.21
N PRO A 21 -12.93 -4.60 -6.08
CA PRO A 21 -14.11 -4.50 -6.92
C PRO A 21 -14.73 -3.11 -6.93
N SER A 22 -15.12 -2.64 -8.11
CA SER A 22 -15.70 -1.32 -8.36
C SER A 22 -14.77 -0.11 -8.19
N ALA A 23 -13.50 -0.32 -7.83
CA ALA A 23 -12.51 0.77 -7.84
C ALA A 23 -12.35 1.34 -9.26
N ARG A 24 -12.37 2.66 -9.38
CA ARG A 24 -12.13 3.37 -10.64
C ARG A 24 -10.96 4.33 -10.49
N GLN A 25 -10.25 4.56 -11.59
CA GLN A 25 -9.22 5.58 -11.62
C GLN A 25 -9.80 6.94 -11.18
N GLY A 26 -9.10 7.62 -10.27
CA GLY A 26 -9.55 8.88 -9.67
C GLY A 26 -10.36 8.73 -8.38
N ASP A 27 -10.72 7.50 -7.96
CA ASP A 27 -11.19 7.25 -6.59
C ASP A 27 -10.08 7.52 -5.57
N ILE A 28 -10.48 7.88 -4.36
CA ILE A 28 -9.57 7.97 -3.22
C ILE A 28 -9.31 6.54 -2.75
N ALA A 29 -8.07 6.07 -2.81
CA ALA A 29 -7.66 4.78 -2.29
C ALA A 29 -6.99 4.94 -0.93
N HIS A 30 -7.16 3.93 -0.07
CA HIS A 30 -6.51 3.87 1.23
C HIS A 30 -6.07 2.42 1.49
N ALA A 31 -4.83 2.27 1.95
CA ALA A 31 -4.25 1.01 2.38
C ALA A 31 -3.74 1.10 3.81
N ALA A 32 -3.89 0.01 4.56
CA ALA A 32 -3.37 -0.11 5.92
C ALA A 32 -2.81 -1.52 6.16
N LEU A 33 -1.65 -1.59 6.82
CA LEU A 33 -1.06 -2.83 7.32
C LEU A 33 -1.48 -3.04 8.78
N ALA A 34 -1.77 -4.29 9.16
CA ALA A 34 -2.10 -4.66 10.54
C ALA A 34 -0.90 -4.57 11.49
N SER A 35 0.32 -4.61 10.95
CA SER A 35 1.60 -4.50 11.66
C SER A 35 2.37 -3.26 11.18
N PRO A 36 1.81 -2.05 11.32
CA PRO A 36 2.46 -0.85 10.80
C PRO A 36 3.70 -0.52 11.64
N THR A 37 4.76 -0.04 10.98
CA THR A 37 5.90 0.56 11.66
C THR A 37 5.96 2.04 11.30
N ARG A 38 6.49 2.87 12.20
CA ARG A 38 6.65 4.31 11.94
C ARG A 38 7.59 4.65 10.78
N PHE A 39 8.31 3.66 10.25
CA PHE A 39 9.31 3.82 9.20
C PHE A 39 8.89 3.18 7.87
N ILE A 40 7.73 2.54 7.82
CA ILE A 40 7.14 2.07 6.56
C ILE A 40 5.95 2.97 6.23
N GLU A 41 6.13 3.79 5.22
CA GLU A 41 5.06 4.60 4.64
C GLU A 41 4.26 3.75 3.67
N LEU A 42 2.93 3.85 3.75
CA LEU A 42 2.02 3.22 2.81
C LEU A 42 1.31 4.31 2.00
N ASP A 43 1.33 4.14 0.69
CA ASP A 43 0.52 4.92 -0.23
C ASP A 43 -0.33 4.00 -1.10
N ALA A 44 -1.47 4.48 -1.57
CA ALA A 44 -2.42 3.71 -2.35
C ALA A 44 -3.04 4.57 -3.45
N PHE A 45 -3.04 4.05 -4.66
CA PHE A 45 -3.55 4.74 -5.84
C PHE A 45 -4.56 3.87 -6.58
N ALA A 46 -5.76 4.39 -6.82
CA ALA A 46 -6.72 3.74 -7.72
C ALA A 46 -6.15 3.81 -9.15
N TRP A 47 -5.60 2.69 -9.62
CA TRP A 47 -4.72 2.64 -10.79
C TRP A 47 -5.51 2.40 -12.07
N SER A 48 -6.12 1.21 -12.19
CA SER A 48 -6.98 0.81 -13.30
C SER A 48 -8.32 0.33 -12.75
N ASN A 49 -9.26 -0.01 -13.64
CA ASN A 49 -10.55 -0.55 -13.21
C ASN A 49 -10.35 -1.79 -12.33
N ASN A 50 -11.01 -1.77 -11.18
CA ASN A 50 -10.94 -2.78 -10.12
C ASN A 50 -9.54 -3.00 -9.52
N THR A 51 -8.59 -2.07 -9.71
CA THR A 51 -7.21 -2.25 -9.24
C THR A 51 -6.72 -1.04 -8.46
N VAL A 52 -6.20 -1.30 -7.26
CA VAL A 52 -5.45 -0.32 -6.46
C VAL A 52 -4.00 -0.76 -6.43
N ARG A 53 -3.09 0.14 -6.78
CA ARG A 53 -1.66 -0.05 -6.56
C ARG A 53 -1.29 0.47 -5.18
N VAL A 54 -0.75 -0.41 -4.34
CA VAL A 54 -0.24 -0.06 -3.01
C VAL A 54 1.28 0.01 -3.08
N MET A 55 1.85 1.07 -2.53
CA MET A 55 3.27 1.24 -2.32
C MET A 55 3.58 1.14 -0.84
N ALA A 56 4.56 0.31 -0.48
CA ALA A 56 5.23 0.37 0.80
C ALA A 56 6.63 0.95 0.59
N ARG A 57 6.99 1.97 1.37
CA ARG A 57 8.31 2.62 1.30
C ARG A 57 8.96 2.60 2.66
N ASN A 58 10.21 2.14 2.71
CA ASN A 58 11.04 2.33 3.90
C ASN A 58 11.59 3.77 3.93
N ILE A 59 11.10 4.58 4.86
CA ILE A 59 11.55 5.96 5.08
C ILE A 59 12.64 6.08 6.17
N SER A 60 13.09 4.96 6.74
CA SER A 60 14.27 4.99 7.61
C SER A 60 15.53 5.25 6.78
N PRO A 61 16.42 6.14 7.25
CA PRO A 61 17.67 6.44 6.53
C PRO A 61 18.72 5.33 6.67
N THR A 62 18.59 4.43 7.66
CA THR A 62 19.68 3.52 8.04
C THR A 62 19.24 2.08 8.29
N ALA A 63 17.98 1.84 8.63
CA ALA A 63 17.51 0.50 9.00
C ALA A 63 16.86 -0.21 7.83
N THR A 64 17.12 -1.51 7.74
CA THR A 64 16.36 -2.44 6.89
C THR A 64 15.22 -3.03 7.71
N PHE A 65 14.02 -3.14 7.13
CA PHE A 65 12.89 -3.76 7.79
C PHE A 65 12.46 -5.05 7.08
N ASP A 66 12.29 -6.09 7.88
CA ASP A 66 11.59 -7.29 7.49
C ASP A 66 10.26 -7.34 8.25
N LEU A 67 9.16 -7.29 7.51
CA LEU A 67 7.81 -7.36 8.09
C LEU A 67 7.21 -8.76 7.95
N GLY A 68 7.87 -9.66 7.20
CA GLY A 68 7.31 -10.93 6.75
C GLY A 68 5.96 -10.76 6.04
N ALA A 69 5.15 -11.82 6.09
CA ALA A 69 3.78 -11.80 5.61
C ALA A 69 2.90 -10.90 6.50
N ALA A 70 2.46 -9.77 5.95
CA ALA A 70 1.64 -8.80 6.67
C ALA A 70 0.20 -8.78 6.15
N THR A 71 -0.76 -8.60 7.04
CA THR A 71 -2.17 -8.44 6.64
C THR A 71 -2.40 -7.02 6.14
N LEU A 72 -2.78 -6.90 4.87
CA LEU A 72 -3.10 -5.68 4.16
C LEU A 72 -4.62 -5.53 3.96
N SER A 73 -5.13 -4.38 4.37
CA SER A 73 -6.50 -3.93 4.09
C SER A 73 -6.45 -2.79 3.07
N VAL A 74 -7.27 -2.87 2.02
CA VAL A 74 -7.36 -1.84 0.97
C VAL A 74 -8.81 -1.50 0.71
N THR A 75 -9.11 -0.21 0.62
CA THR A 75 -10.45 0.29 0.28
C THR A 75 -10.35 1.45 -0.69
N THR A 76 -11.43 1.68 -1.43
CA THR A 76 -11.60 2.87 -2.24
C THR A 76 -12.89 3.58 -1.89
N LYS A 77 -12.89 4.89 -2.10
CA LYS A 77 -14.06 5.74 -1.99
C LYS A 77 -14.13 6.65 -3.20
N LYS A 78 -15.30 6.72 -3.83
CA LYS A 78 -15.54 7.64 -4.94
C LYS A 78 -15.18 9.06 -4.52
N ARG A 79 -14.29 9.70 -5.29
CA ARG A 79 -13.91 11.09 -5.06
C ARG A 79 -15.14 11.97 -5.30
N ARG A 80 -15.54 12.69 -4.25
CA ARG A 80 -16.55 13.75 -4.36
C ARG A 80 -15.78 15.06 -4.48
N LEU A 81 -16.05 15.80 -5.55
CA LEU A 81 -15.57 17.18 -5.65
C LEU A 81 -16.30 18.00 -4.58
N PRO A 82 -15.62 18.96 -3.92
CA PRO A 82 -16.28 19.98 -3.10
C PRO A 82 -17.34 20.74 -3.90
#